data_AF-A0A4Q6F5Z1-F1
#
_entry.id   AF-A0A4Q6F5Z1-F1
#
_cell.length_a   1.000
_cell.length_b   1.000
_cell.length_c   1.000
_cell.angle_alpha   90.00
_cell.angle_beta   90.00
_cell.angle_gamma   90.00
#
_symmetry.space_group_name_H-M   'P 1'
#
loop_
_entity.id
_entity.type
_entity.pdbx_description
1 polymer ?
#
loop_
_entity_poly.entity_id
_entity_poly.type
_entity_poly.pdbx_seq_one_letter_code
_entity_poly.pdbx_strand_id
1 'polypeptide(L)'
;PRTVPAGEYAIESLSHLQLNETLKAKFILAKDVRQVLSYVARGEVEAGFVYKSDMESAAAKGAKIIEDIPRENHKPIEYFLSAIAGSKQQDKAKKLLSYFEGPKAAVIWKKFGFRTPSEKAATAVEPTPFKGKVSAPN
;
A
#
# COMPACT_ATOMS: atom_id res chain seq x y z
N PRO A 1 -17.47 -9.54 5.22
CA PRO A 1 -16.21 -8.92 5.70
C PRO A 1 -15.42 -8.34 4.51
N ARG A 2 -15.44 -7.01 4.34
CA ARG A 2 -14.66 -6.34 3.29
C ARG A 2 -13.20 -6.35 3.71
N THR A 3 -12.39 -7.15 3.02
CA THR A 3 -10.94 -7.19 3.12
C THR A 3 -10.36 -5.81 2.78
N VAL A 4 -9.19 -5.51 3.35
CA VAL A 4 -8.40 -4.33 2.97
C VAL A 4 -8.18 -4.30 1.45
N PRO A 5 -8.22 -3.14 0.76
CA PRO A 5 -8.02 -3.06 -0.70
C PRO A 5 -6.64 -3.54 -1.19
N ALA A 6 -5.66 -3.74 -0.28
CA ALA A 6 -4.31 -4.16 -0.63
C ALA A 6 -4.28 -5.45 -1.46
N GLY A 7 -5.20 -6.40 -1.20
CA GLY A 7 -5.33 -7.63 -1.98
C GLY A 7 -5.79 -7.38 -3.42
N GLU A 8 -6.69 -6.41 -3.63
CA GLU A 8 -7.15 -6.03 -4.97
C GLU A 8 -6.01 -5.40 -5.77
N TYR A 9 -5.26 -4.47 -5.17
CA TYR A 9 -4.09 -3.86 -5.81
C TYR A 9 -2.99 -4.88 -6.11
N ALA A 10 -2.80 -5.89 -5.25
CA ALA A 10 -1.88 -6.98 -5.50
C ALA A 10 -2.31 -7.81 -6.73
N ILE A 11 -3.59 -8.16 -6.83
CA ILE A 11 -4.15 -8.88 -7.98
C ILE A 11 -4.04 -8.04 -9.26
N GLU A 12 -4.35 -6.74 -9.21
CA GLU A 12 -4.18 -5.83 -10.35
C GLU A 12 -2.72 -5.83 -10.81
N SER A 13 -1.78 -5.69 -9.88
CA SER A 13 -0.34 -5.69 -10.15
C SER A 13 0.13 -6.98 -10.78
N LEU A 14 -0.25 -8.12 -10.22
CA LEU A 14 0.10 -9.44 -10.75
C LEU A 14 -0.56 -9.71 -12.10
N SER A 15 -1.76 -9.18 -12.34
CA SER A 15 -2.45 -9.31 -13.61
C SER A 15 -1.78 -8.46 -14.70
N HIS A 16 -1.37 -7.23 -14.37
CA HIS A 16 -0.60 -6.39 -15.29
C HIS A 16 0.74 -7.05 -15.68
N LEU A 17 1.38 -7.72 -14.72
CA LEU A 17 2.61 -8.49 -14.95
C LEU A 17 2.38 -9.88 -15.57
N GLN A 18 1.13 -10.26 -15.88
CA GLN A 18 0.76 -11.58 -16.40
C GLN A 18 1.15 -12.77 -15.50
N LEU A 19 1.31 -12.53 -14.19
CA LEU A 19 1.69 -13.52 -13.18
C LEU A 19 0.49 -14.06 -12.38
N ASN A 20 -0.67 -13.38 -12.44
CA ASN A 20 -1.82 -13.72 -11.59
C ASN A 20 -2.24 -15.19 -11.75
N GLU A 21 -2.48 -15.64 -12.99
CA GLU A 21 -2.95 -17.02 -13.22
C GLU A 21 -1.90 -18.07 -12.82
N THR A 22 -0.62 -17.78 -13.02
CA THR A 22 0.49 -18.68 -12.63
C THR A 22 0.62 -18.81 -11.11
N LEU A 23 0.38 -17.73 -10.36
CA LEU A 23 0.61 -17.69 -8.91
C LEU A 23 -0.67 -17.91 -8.10
N LYS A 24 -1.84 -17.90 -8.72
CA LYS A 24 -3.16 -17.98 -8.06
C LYS A 24 -3.29 -19.12 -7.07
N ALA A 25 -2.79 -20.30 -7.43
CA ALA A 25 -2.84 -21.49 -6.58
C ALA A 25 -1.95 -21.38 -5.32
N LYS A 26 -1.01 -20.44 -5.29
CA LYS A 26 -0.09 -20.19 -4.16
C LYS A 26 -0.58 -19.08 -3.23
N PHE A 27 -1.69 -18.40 -3.54
CA PHE A 27 -2.16 -17.29 -2.73
C PHE A 27 -2.77 -17.76 -1.41
N ILE A 28 -2.26 -17.21 -0.32
CA ILE A 28 -2.90 -17.29 1.00
C ILE A 28 -3.56 -15.95 1.26
N LEU A 29 -4.90 -15.93 1.26
CA LEU A 29 -5.67 -14.72 1.51
C LEU A 29 -5.69 -14.41 3.02
N ALA A 30 -5.34 -13.17 3.35
CA ALA A 30 -5.39 -12.66 4.71
C ALA A 30 -6.56 -11.67 4.87
N LYS A 31 -7.02 -11.50 6.11
CA LYS A 31 -8.13 -10.59 6.44
C LYS A 31 -7.73 -9.11 6.34
N ASP A 32 -6.47 -8.80 6.65
CA ASP A 32 -5.88 -7.46 6.66
C ASP A 32 -4.36 -7.51 6.47
N VAL A 33 -3.73 -6.34 6.25
CA VAL A 33 -2.28 -6.23 6.00
C VAL A 33 -1.44 -6.66 7.21
N ARG A 34 -1.97 -6.50 8.44
CA ARG A 34 -1.24 -6.92 9.65
C ARG A 34 -1.13 -8.43 9.73
N GLN A 35 -2.16 -9.16 9.29
CA GLN A 35 -2.09 -10.60 9.18
C GLN A 35 -1.08 -11.05 8.12
N VAL A 36 -0.99 -10.35 6.98
CA VAL A 36 0.07 -10.60 5.97
C VAL A 36 1.45 -10.44 6.60
N LEU A 37 1.71 -9.33 7.30
CA LEU A 37 2.98 -9.10 7.99
C LEU A 37 3.28 -10.18 9.04
N SER A 38 2.26 -10.63 9.78
CA SER A 38 2.43 -11.73 10.73
C SER A 38 2.83 -13.04 10.06
N TYR A 39 2.27 -13.37 8.90
CA TYR A 39 2.63 -14.59 8.16
C TYR A 39 4.06 -14.52 7.64
N VAL A 40 4.46 -13.37 7.09
CA VAL A 40 5.84 -13.13 6.63
C VAL A 40 6.83 -13.23 7.79
N ALA A 41 6.54 -12.55 8.91
CA ALA A 41 7.43 -12.53 10.07
C ALA A 41 7.61 -13.91 10.73
N ARG A 42 6.61 -14.80 10.59
CA ARG A 42 6.67 -16.19 11.07
C ARG A 42 7.25 -17.18 10.05
N GLY A 43 7.54 -16.72 8.83
CA GLY A 43 7.99 -17.58 7.74
C GLY A 43 6.90 -18.55 7.23
N GLU A 44 5.63 -18.26 7.52
CA GLU A 44 4.49 -19.05 7.02
C GLU A 44 4.26 -18.80 5.52
N VAL A 45 4.74 -17.66 5.00
CA VAL A 45 4.75 -17.31 3.58
C VAL A 45 6.10 -16.72 3.18
N GLU A 46 6.50 -16.92 1.93
CA GLU A 46 7.76 -16.41 1.39
C GLU A 46 7.74 -14.88 1.16
N ALA A 47 6.58 -14.33 0.77
CA ALA A 47 6.38 -12.92 0.51
C ALA A 47 4.91 -12.52 0.73
N GLY A 48 4.69 -11.23 0.97
CA GLY A 48 3.35 -10.67 1.18
C GLY A 48 3.22 -9.27 0.58
N PHE A 49 2.02 -8.96 0.11
CA PHE A 49 1.68 -7.63 -0.42
C PHE A 49 1.14 -6.74 0.71
N VAL A 50 1.77 -5.60 0.92
CA VAL A 50 1.48 -4.65 2.00
C VAL A 50 1.62 -3.22 1.49
N TYR A 51 1.05 -2.22 2.17
CA TYR A 51 1.39 -0.83 1.86
C TYR A 51 2.72 -0.46 2.51
N LYS A 52 3.45 0.46 1.88
CA LYS A 52 4.71 0.98 2.43
C LYS A 52 4.55 1.56 3.83
N SER A 53 3.42 2.23 4.10
CA SER A 53 3.09 2.78 5.41
C SER A 53 2.91 1.71 6.50
N ASP A 54 2.51 0.49 6.14
CA ASP A 54 2.36 -0.61 7.10
C ASP A 54 3.73 -1.12 7.60
N MET A 55 4.80 -0.89 6.84
CA MET A 55 6.16 -1.26 7.21
C MET A 55 6.74 -0.41 8.36
N GLU A 56 6.13 0.74 8.66
CA GLU A 56 6.47 1.58 9.81
C GLU A 56 5.78 1.11 11.11
N SER A 57 4.89 0.11 11.02
CA SER A 57 4.16 -0.39 12.18
C SER A 57 4.96 -1.46 12.94
N ALA A 58 4.64 -1.64 14.23
CA ALA A 58 5.23 -2.72 15.04
C ALA A 58 4.97 -4.13 14.46
N ALA A 59 3.91 -4.28 13.66
CA ALA A 59 3.58 -5.55 13.00
C ALA A 59 4.60 -5.94 11.92
N ALA A 60 5.37 -4.98 11.40
CA ALA A 60 6.40 -5.23 10.40
C ALA A 60 7.74 -5.71 10.99
N LYS A 61 7.83 -5.86 12.32
CA LYS A 61 9.05 -6.37 12.96
C LYS A 61 9.35 -7.79 12.45
N GLY A 62 10.49 -7.96 11.81
CA GLY A 62 10.90 -9.23 11.19
C GLY A 62 10.53 -9.36 9.70
N ALA A 63 9.87 -8.36 9.12
CA ALA A 63 9.67 -8.22 7.68
C ALA A 63 10.61 -7.15 7.11
N LYS A 64 10.90 -7.24 5.81
CA LYS A 64 11.63 -6.22 5.05
C LYS A 64 11.00 -6.01 3.68
N ILE A 65 11.12 -4.79 3.15
CA ILE A 65 10.72 -4.50 1.78
C ILE A 65 11.75 -5.16 0.85
N ILE A 66 11.27 -5.96 -0.11
CA ILE A 66 12.11 -6.58 -1.14
C ILE A 66 11.92 -5.93 -2.52
N GLU A 67 10.76 -5.31 -2.75
CA GLU A 67 10.40 -4.67 -4.02
C GLU A 67 9.31 -3.61 -3.76
N ASP A 68 9.39 -2.46 -4.44
CA ASP A 68 8.31 -1.48 -4.53
C ASP A 68 7.54 -1.74 -5.84
N ILE A 69 6.21 -1.82 -5.81
CA ILE A 69 5.43 -2.08 -7.03
C ILE A 69 5.34 -0.80 -7.88
N PRO A 70 5.69 -0.85 -9.18
CA PRO A 70 5.52 0.27 -10.09
C PRO A 70 4.07 0.74 -10.18
N ARG A 71 3.87 2.07 -10.24
CA ARG A 71 2.53 2.71 -10.17
C ARG A 71 1.65 2.34 -11.36
N GLU A 72 2.26 2.05 -12.51
CA GLU A 72 1.59 1.61 -13.72
C GLU A 72 0.93 0.23 -13.59
N ASN A 73 1.38 -0.58 -12.62
CA ASN A 73 0.88 -1.95 -12.47
C ASN A 73 -0.47 -2.03 -11.74
N HIS A 74 -0.91 -0.95 -11.08
CA HIS A 74 -2.19 -0.95 -10.35
C HIS A 74 -2.83 0.43 -10.36
N LYS A 75 -4.12 0.50 -10.02
CA LYS A 75 -4.79 1.80 -9.85
C LYS A 75 -4.12 2.61 -8.73
N PRO A 76 -4.14 3.95 -8.80
CA PRO A 76 -3.65 4.78 -7.72
C PRO A 76 -4.28 4.41 -6.37
N ILE A 77 -3.43 4.29 -5.35
CA ILE A 77 -3.87 4.06 -3.96
C ILE A 77 -4.16 5.43 -3.35
N GLU A 78 -5.44 5.78 -3.21
CA GLU A 78 -5.89 7.11 -2.80
C GLU A 78 -6.68 7.06 -1.48
N TYR A 79 -6.33 7.95 -0.55
CA TYR A 79 -7.02 8.13 0.72
C TYR A 79 -7.67 9.51 0.75
N PHE A 80 -9.00 9.55 0.76
CA PHE A 80 -9.78 10.78 0.73
C PHE A 80 -10.15 11.25 2.14
N LEU A 81 -10.03 12.56 2.38
CA LEU A 81 -10.45 13.22 3.61
C LEU A 81 -11.54 14.23 3.28
N SER A 82 -12.70 14.13 3.93
CA SER A 82 -13.84 15.01 3.70
C SER A 82 -14.55 15.35 5.01
N ALA A 83 -15.07 16.58 5.10
CA ALA A 83 -15.96 16.97 6.19
C ALA A 83 -17.34 16.31 6.00
N ILE A 84 -17.90 15.75 7.07
CA ILE A 84 -19.25 15.18 7.03
C ILE A 84 -20.26 16.33 6.92
N ALA A 85 -21.10 16.31 5.87
CA ALA A 85 -22.05 17.37 5.57
C ALA A 85 -22.99 17.70 6.75
N GLY A 86 -23.43 16.67 7.50
CA GLY A 86 -24.30 16.83 8.67
C GLY A 86 -23.60 17.24 9.97
N SER A 87 -22.30 17.51 9.97
CA SER A 87 -21.58 17.87 11.20
C SER A 87 -22.04 19.23 11.72
N LYS A 88 -22.35 19.31 13.03
CA LYS A 88 -22.60 20.58 13.73
C LYS A 88 -21.32 21.40 13.95
N GLN A 89 -20.15 20.86 13.61
CA GLN A 89 -18.84 21.47 13.84
C GLN A 89 -18.11 21.70 12.51
N GLN A 90 -18.80 22.26 11.51
CA GLN A 90 -18.24 22.50 10.16
C GLN A 90 -16.94 23.29 10.19
N ASP A 91 -16.85 24.35 11.01
CA ASP A 91 -15.65 25.18 11.08
C ASP A 91 -14.45 24.43 11.66
N LYS A 92 -14.67 23.56 12.64
CA LYS A 92 -13.59 22.72 13.18
C LYS A 92 -13.16 21.66 12.18
N ALA A 93 -14.11 21.07 11.45
CA ALA A 93 -13.81 20.11 10.40
C ALA A 93 -12.98 20.75 9.27
N LYS A 94 -13.35 21.95 8.81
CA LYS A 94 -12.56 22.72 7.81
C LYS A 94 -11.15 23.02 8.32
N LYS A 95 -11.01 23.51 9.56
CA LYS A 95 -9.68 23.77 10.16
C LYS A 95 -8.81 22.50 10.21
N LEU A 96 -9.40 21.35 10.51
CA LEU A 96 -8.69 20.07 10.53
C LEU A 96 -8.26 19.63 9.12
N LEU A 97 -9.12 19.78 8.11
CA LEU A 97 -8.76 19.50 6.72
C LEU A 97 -7.60 20.38 6.26
N SER A 98 -7.66 21.69 6.51
CA SER A 98 -6.55 22.61 6.19
C SER A 98 -5.25 22.26 6.93
N TYR A 99 -5.35 21.72 8.14
CA TYR A 99 -4.17 21.21 8.86
C TYR A 99 -3.54 20.01 8.15
N PHE A 100 -4.34 19.05 7.68
CA PHE A 100 -3.85 17.87 6.95
C PHE A 100 -3.21 18.20 5.60
N GLU A 101 -3.61 19.31 4.97
CA GLU A 101 -3.02 19.84 3.74
C GLU A 101 -1.78 20.72 3.99
N GLY A 102 -1.53 21.12 5.24
CA GLY A 102 -0.44 22.01 5.62
C GLY A 102 0.95 21.35 5.63
N PRO A 103 2.02 22.17 5.69
CA PRO A 103 3.41 21.69 5.64
C PRO A 103 3.79 20.80 6.82
N LYS A 104 3.19 21.01 8.00
CA LYS A 104 3.44 20.15 9.18
C LYS A 104 2.93 18.72 8.95
N ALA A 105 1.72 18.59 8.40
CA ALA A 105 1.17 17.29 8.07
C ALA A 105 1.93 16.64 6.91
N ALA A 106 2.35 17.42 5.90
CA ALA A 106 3.18 16.93 4.80
C ALA A 106 4.45 16.18 5.25
N VAL A 107 5.15 16.69 6.25
CA VAL A 107 6.34 16.02 6.83
C VAL A 107 5.96 14.66 7.45
N ILE A 108 4.83 14.60 8.16
CA ILE A 108 4.34 13.37 8.79
C ILE A 108 3.91 12.36 7.72
N TRP A 109 3.17 12.79 6.70
CA TRP A 109 2.76 11.94 5.58
C TRP A 109 3.97 11.26 4.94
N LYS A 110 4.98 12.06 4.57
CA LYS A 110 6.22 11.57 3.96
C LYS A 110 6.98 10.61 4.87
N LYS A 111 7.08 10.94 6.16
CA LYS A 111 7.73 10.06 7.15
C LYS A 111 7.11 8.66 7.16
N PHE A 112 5.80 8.55 7.02
CA PHE A 112 5.08 7.28 6.98
C PHE A 112 4.84 6.73 5.56
N GLY A 113 5.58 7.22 4.56
CA GLY A 113 5.52 6.69 3.20
C GLY A 113 4.29 7.13 2.39
N PHE A 114 3.50 8.08 2.87
CA PHE A 114 2.41 8.70 2.10
C PHE A 114 2.92 9.85 1.24
N ARG A 115 2.36 9.97 0.04
CA ARG A 115 2.55 11.14 -0.83
C ARG A 115 1.53 12.21 -0.46
N THR A 116 1.95 13.47 -0.50
CA THR A 116 1.01 14.57 -0.21
C THR A 116 0.07 14.81 -1.39
N PRO A 117 -1.13 15.39 -1.17
CA PRO A 117 -2.02 15.76 -2.26
C PRO A 117 -1.34 16.65 -3.32
N SER A 118 -0.39 17.49 -2.91
CA SER A 118 0.41 18.37 -3.77
C SER A 118 1.48 17.65 -4.61
N GLU A 119 1.86 16.41 -4.27
CA GLU A 119 2.86 15.61 -5.01
C GLU A 119 2.26 14.77 -6.14
N LYS A 120 0.92 14.76 -6.29
CA LYS A 120 0.24 14.01 -7.37
C LYS A 120 0.73 14.38 -8.79
N ALA A 121 1.37 15.54 -8.96
CA ALA A 121 1.80 16.05 -10.27
C ALA A 121 3.17 15.59 -10.78
N ALA A 122 4.06 14.99 -9.95
CA ALA A 122 5.50 15.04 -10.26
C ALA A 122 6.25 13.72 -10.53
N THR A 123 5.65 12.53 -10.48
CA THR A 123 6.44 11.28 -10.54
C THR A 123 5.85 10.22 -11.46
N ALA A 124 6.26 10.26 -12.74
CA ALA A 124 6.54 9.07 -13.52
C ALA A 124 8.02 8.74 -13.27
N VAL A 125 8.30 7.66 -12.54
CA VAL A 125 9.66 7.16 -12.32
C VAL A 125 9.76 5.86 -13.10
N GLU A 126 10.79 5.75 -13.93
CA GLU A 126 10.99 4.62 -14.83
C GLU A 126 11.10 3.29 -14.08
N PRO A 127 10.55 2.20 -14.64
CA PRO A 127 10.56 0.89 -13.99
C PRO A 127 11.99 0.36 -13.86
N THR A 128 12.38 -0.03 -12.65
CA THR A 128 13.60 -0.83 -12.44
C THR A 128 13.30 -2.27 -12.85
N PRO A 129 14.10 -2.90 -13.72
CA PRO A 129 13.83 -4.25 -14.18
C PRO A 129 13.95 -5.26 -13.03
N PHE A 130 12.95 -6.13 -12.92
CA PHE A 130 12.86 -7.24 -11.97
C PHE A 130 14.11 -8.12 -12.04
N LYS A 131 14.89 -8.19 -10.93
CA LYS A 131 16.10 -9.02 -10.82
C LYS A 131 15.89 -10.36 -10.11
N GLY A 132 14.64 -10.74 -9.85
CA GLY A 132 14.31 -12.04 -9.26
C GLY A 132 14.42 -13.16 -10.28
N LYS A 133 15.29 -14.16 -10.06
CA LYS A 133 15.19 -15.42 -10.80
C LYS A 133 13.96 -16.17 -10.28
N VAL A 134 12.92 -16.26 -11.10
CA VAL A 134 11.82 -17.21 -10.84
C VAL A 134 12.39 -18.61 -11.06
N SER A 135 12.74 -19.31 -9.98
CA SER A 135 13.07 -20.73 -10.06
C SER A 135 11.76 -21.49 -10.29
N ALA A 136 11.64 -22.14 -11.44
CA ALA A 136 10.55 -23.09 -11.67
C ALA A 136 10.69 -24.28 -10.71
N PRO A 137 9.59 -24.80 -10.12
CA PRO A 137 9.64 -26.10 -9.45
C PRO A 137 9.79 -27.22 -10.49
N ASN A 138 10.68 -28.18 -10.20
CA ASN A 138 10.79 -29.47 -10.90
C ASN A 138 9.51 -30.30 -10.75
#